data_AF-C3NED3-F1
#
_entry.id   AF-C3NED3-F1
#
_cell.length_a   1.000
_cell.length_b   1.000
_cell.length_c   1.000
_cell.angle_alpha   90.00
_cell.angle_beta   90.00
_cell.angle_gamma   90.00
#
_symmetry.space_group_name_H-M   'P 1'
#
loop_
_entity.id
_entity.type
_entity.pdbx_description
1 polymer ?
#
loop_
_entity_poly.entity_id
_entity_poly.type
_entity_poly.pdbx_seq_one_letter_code
_entity_poly.pdbx_strand_id
1 'polypeptide(L)'
;MKIEISIYPDNFNKNELQDIIYNSIIIEKIDTKYVKIKKSPLQIEIDAPSITRARAIMNSYILWIYTILKSLEEVEKSGREVTSRSSSSTS
;
A
#
# COMPACT_ATOMS: atom_id res chain seq x y z
N MET A 1 1.96 18.49 14.06
CA MET A 1 3.15 17.76 13.55
C MET A 1 2.76 17.20 12.21
N LYS A 2 3.50 17.55 11.16
CA LYS A 2 3.16 17.19 9.79
C LYS A 2 4.16 16.17 9.26
N ILE A 3 3.64 15.07 8.74
CA ILE A 3 4.41 14.01 8.09
C ILE A 3 3.75 13.76 6.74
N GLU A 4 4.58 13.52 5.73
CA GLU A 4 4.15 13.15 4.40
C GLU A 4 4.80 11.83 4.01
N ILE A 5 3.99 10.89 3.52
CA ILE A 5 4.46 9.65 2.91
C ILE A 5 4.10 9.73 1.43
N SER A 6 5.11 9.67 0.58
CA SER A 6 4.95 9.76 -0.88
C SER A 6 5.49 8.48 -1.52
N ILE A 7 4.66 7.83 -2.34
CA ILE A 7 4.97 6.52 -2.93
C ILE A 7 5.20 6.69 -4.43
N TYR A 8 6.40 6.29 -4.88
CA TYR A 8 6.83 6.37 -6.27
C TYR A 8 7.22 4.97 -6.77
N PRO A 9 6.33 4.26 -7.48
CA PRO A 9 6.66 2.96 -8.05
C PRO A 9 7.67 3.10 -9.19
N ASP A 10 8.77 2.34 -9.14
CA ASP A 10 9.78 2.34 -10.20
C ASP A 10 9.51 1.30 -11.31
N ASN A 11 8.84 0.18 -11.01
CA ASN A 11 8.79 -1.01 -11.89
C ASN A 11 7.40 -1.63 -12.15
N PHE A 12 6.31 -1.04 -11.64
CA PHE A 12 4.94 -1.43 -11.97
C PHE A 12 4.33 -0.46 -12.98
N ASN A 13 3.26 -0.86 -13.68
CA ASN A 13 2.39 0.10 -14.37
C ASN A 13 1.96 1.15 -13.33
N LYS A 14 2.62 2.32 -13.34
CA LYS A 14 2.70 3.22 -12.16
C LYS A 14 1.33 3.62 -11.62
N ASN A 15 0.36 3.75 -12.53
CA ASN A 15 -1.00 4.12 -12.21
C ASN A 15 -1.78 2.96 -11.57
N GLU A 16 -1.56 1.72 -12.02
CA GLU A 16 -2.28 0.54 -11.52
C GLU A 16 -1.90 0.21 -10.07
N LEU A 17 -0.60 0.22 -9.73
CA LEU A 17 -0.16 -0.04 -8.36
C LEU A 17 -0.61 1.07 -7.40
N GLN A 18 -0.51 2.34 -7.81
CA GLN A 18 -1.01 3.46 -7.01
C GLN A 18 -2.52 3.33 -6.77
N ASP A 19 -3.28 2.93 -7.79
CA ASP A 19 -4.72 2.71 -7.68
C ASP A 19 -5.06 1.56 -6.73
N ILE A 20 -4.34 0.44 -6.81
CA ILE A 20 -4.54 -0.69 -5.89
C ILE A 20 -4.28 -0.27 -4.45
N ILE A 21 -3.15 0.39 -4.18
CA ILE A 21 -2.82 0.84 -2.82
C ILE A 21 -3.87 1.85 -2.32
N TYR A 22 -4.23 2.84 -3.14
CA TYR A 22 -5.22 3.86 -2.79
C TYR A 22 -6.58 3.23 -2.42
N ASN A 23 -7.05 2.27 -3.21
CA ASN A 23 -8.33 1.60 -2.96
C ASN A 23 -8.29 0.60 -1.80
N SER A 24 -7.10 0.11 -1.43
CA SER A 24 -6.93 -0.89 -0.37
C SER A 24 -6.71 -0.28 1.01
N ILE A 25 -6.16 0.94 1.09
CA ILE A 25 -5.95 1.62 2.36
C ILE A 25 -7.30 2.14 2.89
N ILE A 26 -7.66 1.71 4.09
CA ILE A 26 -8.86 2.20 4.79
C ILE A 26 -8.43 3.16 5.89
N ILE A 27 -8.91 4.40 5.84
CA ILE A 27 -8.68 5.37 6.91
C ILE A 27 -9.55 5.00 8.11
N GLU A 28 -8.92 4.59 9.21
CA GLU A 28 -9.63 4.32 10.44
C GLU A 28 -10.34 5.55 10.99
N LYS A 29 -11.51 5.35 11.62
CA LYS A 29 -12.34 6.44 12.17
C LYS A 29 -11.57 7.39 13.08
N ILE A 30 -10.65 6.85 13.89
CA ILE A 30 -9.84 7.63 14.85
C ILE A 30 -8.84 8.56 14.16
N ASP A 31 -8.48 8.25 12.91
CA ASP A 31 -7.46 8.91 12.11
C ASP A 31 -8.03 9.84 11.05
N THR A 32 -9.35 9.79 10.77
CA THR A 32 -10.03 10.66 9.79
C THR A 32 -9.79 12.16 9.98
N LYS A 33 -9.56 12.61 11.22
CA LYS A 33 -9.24 14.01 11.57
C LYS A 33 -7.77 14.39 11.34
N TYR A 34 -6.91 13.41 11.11
CA TYR A 34 -5.46 13.57 11.02
C TYR A 34 -4.89 13.14 9.67
N VAL A 35 -5.57 12.27 8.93
CA VAL A 35 -5.05 11.64 7.71
C VAL A 35 -5.84 12.06 6.48
N LYS A 36 -5.12 12.41 5.42
CA LYS A 36 -5.67 12.60 4.08
C LYS A 36 -4.86 11.78 3.09
N ILE A 37 -5.54 11.13 2.16
CA ILE A 37 -4.91 10.36 1.09
C ILE A 37 -5.26 11.03 -0.24
N LYS A 38 -4.25 11.32 -1.05
CA LYS A 38 -4.39 11.79 -2.43
C LYS A 38 -3.94 10.68 -3.37
N LYS A 39 -4.64 10.55 -4.50
CA LYS A 39 -4.48 9.43 -5.43
C LYS A 39 -3.35 9.61 -6.44
N SER A 40 -3.11 10.82 -6.93
CA SER A 40 -2.16 11.05 -8.03
C SER A 40 -1.34 12.34 -7.82
N PRO A 41 -0.04 12.23 -7.45
CA PRO A 41 0.63 11.01 -7.02
C PRO A 41 0.03 10.46 -5.72
N LEU A 42 0.21 9.16 -5.46
CA LEU A 42 -0.22 8.56 -4.20
C LEU A 42 0.56 9.18 -3.03
N GLN A 43 -0.17 9.94 -2.21
CA GLN A 43 0.37 10.71 -1.10
C GLN A 43 -0.51 10.55 0.13
N ILE A 44 0.10 10.28 1.28
CA ILE A 44 -0.57 10.20 2.58
C ILE A 44 -0.05 11.35 3.44
N GLU A 45 -0.92 12.31 3.71
CA GLU A 45 -0.65 13.43 4.60
C GLU A 45 -1.14 13.10 6.00
N ILE A 46 -0.27 13.28 6.99
CA ILE A 46 -0.58 13.09 8.41
C ILE A 46 -0.34 14.41 9.14
N ASP A 47 -1.40 15.02 9.66
CA ASP A 47 -1.34 16.19 10.53
C ASP A 47 -1.90 15.85 11.92
N ALA A 48 -1.02 15.60 12.87
CA ALA A 48 -1.37 15.14 14.21
C ALA A 48 -0.91 16.14 15.29
N PRO A 49 -1.60 16.22 16.44
CA PRO A 49 -1.32 17.22 17.48
C PRO A 49 0.01 17.02 18.20
N SER A 50 0.60 15.82 18.14
CA SER A 50 1.87 15.51 18.80
C SER A 50 2.72 14.56 17.96
N ILE A 51 4.03 14.54 18.23
CA ILE A 51 4.97 13.63 17.55
C ILE A 51 4.66 12.16 17.84
N THR A 52 4.23 11.85 19.06
CA THR A 52 3.84 10.49 19.44
C THR A 52 2.62 10.03 18.67
N ARG A 53 1.60 10.89 18.49
CA ARG A 53 0.43 10.54 17.68
C ARG A 53 0.79 10.41 16.20
N ALA A 54 1.57 11.35 15.66
CA ALA A 54 2.03 11.31 14.28
C ALA A 54 2.78 10.00 13.98
N ARG A 55 3.70 9.60 14.87
CA ARG A 55 4.47 8.35 14.77
C ARG A 55 3.59 7.11 14.86
N ALA A 56 2.62 7.09 15.76
CA ALA A 56 1.69 5.95 15.87
C ALA A 56 0.90 5.75 14.57
N ILE A 57 0.34 6.83 14.01
CA ILE A 57 -0.37 6.79 12.72
C ILE A 57 0.57 6.35 11.60
N MET A 58 1.72 7.01 11.48
CA MET A 58 2.72 6.69 10.44
C MET A 58 3.12 5.21 10.46
N ASN A 59 3.38 4.64 11.64
CA ASN A 59 3.76 3.24 11.78
C ASN A 59 2.65 2.29 11.28
N SER A 60 1.39 2.56 11.62
CA SER A 60 0.27 1.75 11.13
C SER A 60 0.14 1.80 9.61
N TYR A 61 0.24 2.99 9.02
CA TYR A 61 0.08 3.16 7.57
C TYR A 61 1.25 2.54 6.79
N ILE A 62 2.50 2.67 7.27
CA ILE A 62 3.65 1.98 6.67
C ILE A 62 3.45 0.47 6.70
N LEU A 63 2.97 -0.08 7.83
CA LEU A 63 2.68 -1.51 7.94
C LEU A 63 1.61 -1.95 6.93
N TRP A 64 0.52 -1.20 6.79
CA TRP A 64 -0.54 -1.54 5.83
C TRP A 64 -0.06 -1.48 4.38
N ILE A 65 0.69 -0.45 4.01
CA ILE A 65 1.31 -0.35 2.68
C ILE A 65 2.18 -1.59 2.43
N TYR A 66 3.04 -1.94 3.39
CA TYR A 66 3.88 -3.14 3.29
C TYR A 66 3.04 -4.41 3.11
N THR A 67 1.99 -4.59 3.90
CA THR A 67 1.09 -5.75 3.79
C THR A 67 0.45 -5.83 2.42
N ILE A 68 -0.07 -4.71 1.87
CA ILE A 68 -0.66 -4.67 0.52
C ILE A 68 0.38 -5.09 -0.52
N LEU A 69 1.57 -4.49 -0.49
CA LEU A 69 2.65 -4.82 -1.44
C LEU A 69 3.06 -6.29 -1.34
N LYS A 70 3.16 -6.82 -0.12
CA LYS A 70 3.55 -8.20 0.13
C LYS A 70 2.50 -9.19 -0.37
N SER A 71 1.22 -8.91 -0.13
CA SER A 71 0.11 -9.72 -0.64
C SER A 71 0.07 -9.73 -2.17
N LEU A 72 0.33 -8.60 -2.83
CA LEU A 72 0.42 -8.55 -4.29
C LEU A 72 1.57 -9.41 -4.83
N GLU A 73 2.75 -9.34 -4.20
CA GLU A 73 3.90 -10.16 -4.56
C GLU A 73 3.61 -11.66 -4.40
N GLU A 74 2.91 -12.06 -3.33
CA GLU A 74 2.55 -13.45 -3.07
C GLU A 74 1.54 -13.99 -4.08
N VAL A 75 0.49 -13.22 -4.41
CA VAL A 75 -0.50 -13.60 -5.43
C VAL A 75 0.17 -13.77 -6.79
N GLU A 76 1.08 -12.87 -7.16
CA GLU A 76 1.82 -12.97 -8.43
C GLU A 76 2.67 -14.25 -8.50
N LYS A 77 3.39 -14.59 -7.42
CA LYS A 77 4.19 -15.81 -7.34
C LYS A 77 3.34 -17.07 -7.44
N SER A 78 2.25 -17.16 -6.68
CA SER A 78 1.35 -18.31 -6.71
C SER A 78 0.71 -18.51 -8.09
N GLY A 79 0.33 -17.43 -8.78
CA GLY A 79 -0.18 -17.51 -10.15
C GLY A 79 0.82 -18.14 -11.12
N ARG A 80 2.10 -17.77 -11.02
CA ARG A 80 3.18 -18.35 -11.86
C ARG A 80 3.41 -19.83 -11.56
N GLU A 81 3.42 -20.24 -10.30
CA GLU A 81 3.61 -21.65 -9.91
C GLU A 81 2.46 -22.57 -10.39
N VAL A 82 1.23 -22.08 -10.40
CA VAL A 82 0.08 -22.84 -10.92
C VAL A 82 0.22 -23.04 -12.43
N THR A 83 0.55 -21.98 -13.17
CA THR A 83 0.72 -22.07 -14.64
C THR A 83 1.87 -22.99 -15.06
N SER A 84 2.98 -23.02 -14.33
CA SER A 84 4.14 -23.87 -14.67
C SER A 84 3.87 -25.36 -14.44
N ARG A 85 3.07 -25.73 -13.43
CA ARG A 85 2.64 -27.11 -13.19
C ARG A 85 1.64 -27.64 -14.23
N SER A 86 0.75 -26.79 -14.73
CA SER A 86 -0.19 -27.18 -15.80
C SER A 86 0.50 -27.45 -17.14
N SER A 87 1.64 -26.83 -17.42
CA SER A 87 2.40 -27.08 -18.66
C SER A 87 3.23 -28.37 -18.65
N SER A 88 3.45 -29.01 -17.50
CA SER A 88 4.31 -30.19 -17.35
C SER A 88 3.56 -31.54 -17.28
N SER A 89 2.25 -31.57 -17.58
CA SER A 89 1.41 -32.78 -17.47
C SER A 89 0.91 -33.33 -18.81
N THR A 90 1.51 -32.90 -19.92
CA THR A 90 1.36 -33.54 -21.24
C THR A 90 2.73 -33.95 -21.75
N SER A 91 3.14 -35.18 -21.42
CA SER A 91 4.22 -35.94 -22.05
C SER A 91 3.95 -37.42 -21.84
#